data_AF-A0A2T0LMF7-F1
#
_entry.id   AF-A0A2T0LMF7-F1
#
_cell.length_a   1.000
_cell.length_b   1.000
_cell.length_c   1.000
_cell.angle_alpha   90.00
_cell.angle_beta   90.00
_cell.angle_gamma   90.00
#
_symmetry.space_group_name_H-M   'P 1'
#
loop_
_entity.id
_entity.type
_entity.pdbx_description
1 polymer ?
#
loop_
_entity_poly.entity_id
_entity_poly.type
_entity_poly.pdbx_seq_one_letter_code
_entity_poly.pdbx_strand_id
1 'polypeptide(L)'
;MKGVLHTSVVIAPSVSPLPGELAISAATFAELHFGVLVARDDRTRAARLRRLTALERRFDPLPVDDAVAASYGQLTAAVARTGRQPRARTMDLLIAATAHAHDARLYTRNARDLVGIEDLVEVVPVVSEKRG
;
A
#
# COMPACT_ATOMS: atom_id res chain seq x y z
N MET A 1 -10.30 -14.53 2.47
CA MET A 1 -10.32 -13.06 2.62
C MET A 1 -9.15 -12.48 1.85
N LYS A 2 -9.40 -11.46 1.02
CA LYS A 2 -8.39 -10.77 0.21
C LYS A 2 -7.55 -9.83 1.09
N GLY A 3 -6.30 -9.60 0.73
CA GLY A 3 -5.42 -8.64 1.39
C GLY A 3 -4.69 -7.74 0.41
N VAL A 4 -4.76 -6.43 0.62
CA VAL A 4 -4.01 -5.45 -0.18
C VAL A 4 -2.67 -5.18 0.49
N LEU A 5 -1.59 -5.30 -0.26
CA LEU A 5 -0.23 -5.02 0.22
C LEU A 5 0.08 -3.53 0.04
N HIS A 6 0.42 -2.87 1.14
CA HIS A 6 0.96 -1.51 1.10
C HIS A 6 2.32 -1.48 0.41
N THR A 7 2.69 -0.34 -0.17
CA THR A 7 3.98 -0.14 -0.84
C THR A 7 5.17 -0.49 0.06
N SER A 8 5.05 -0.17 1.34
CA SER A 8 6.05 -0.50 2.37
C SER A 8 6.30 -2.01 2.52
N VAL A 9 5.28 -2.86 2.29
CA VAL A 9 5.38 -4.33 2.32
C VAL A 9 6.06 -4.83 1.06
N VAL A 10 5.65 -4.36 -0.12
CA VAL A 10 6.20 -4.88 -1.40
C VAL A 10 7.67 -4.48 -1.63
N ILE A 11 8.14 -3.40 -1.00
CA ILE A 11 9.55 -2.99 -1.06
C ILE A 11 10.42 -3.65 0.03
N ALA A 12 9.82 -4.37 0.98
CA ALA A 12 10.56 -5.04 2.03
C ALA A 12 11.47 -6.14 1.45
N PRO A 13 12.66 -6.38 2.03
CA PRO A 13 13.54 -7.47 1.59
C PRO A 13 12.93 -8.85 1.81
N SER A 14 12.21 -9.02 2.92
CA SER A 14 11.44 -10.21 3.27
C SER A 14 10.35 -9.82 4.27
N VAL A 15 9.25 -10.56 4.23
CA VAL A 15 8.15 -10.49 5.19
C VAL A 15 7.68 -11.91 5.46
N SER A 16 7.16 -12.18 6.66
CA SER A 16 6.58 -13.48 6.96
C SER A 16 5.41 -13.77 6.01
N PRO A 17 5.11 -15.04 5.72
CA PRO A 17 4.00 -15.42 4.85
C PRO A 17 2.69 -14.73 5.27
N LEU A 18 2.05 -14.05 4.33
CA LEU A 18 0.80 -13.33 4.56
C LEU A 18 -0.40 -14.18 4.09
N PRO A 19 -1.44 -14.36 4.92
CA PRO A 19 -2.55 -15.22 4.58
C PRO A 19 -3.52 -14.59 3.57
N GLY A 20 -4.17 -15.44 2.77
CA GLY A 20 -5.24 -15.05 1.85
C GLY A 20 -4.77 -14.73 0.44
N GLU A 21 -5.72 -14.30 -0.39
CA GLU A 21 -5.45 -13.85 -1.76
C GLU A 21 -4.87 -12.44 -1.71
N LEU A 22 -3.63 -12.27 -2.18
CA LEU A 22 -2.91 -11.00 -2.10
C LEU A 22 -3.12 -10.18 -3.36
N ALA A 23 -3.35 -8.88 -3.17
CA ALA A 23 -3.50 -7.89 -4.24
C ALA A 23 -2.67 -6.63 -3.91
N ILE A 24 -2.57 -5.73 -4.87
CA ILE A 24 -1.95 -4.41 -4.71
C ILE A 24 -2.83 -3.35 -5.39
N SER A 25 -2.69 -2.10 -4.98
CA SER A 25 -3.36 -0.97 -5.63
C SER A 25 -2.53 -0.44 -6.80
N ALA A 26 -3.18 0.12 -7.82
CA ALA A 26 -2.51 0.92 -8.84
C ALA A 26 -1.72 2.10 -8.24
N ALA A 27 -2.14 2.62 -7.08
CA ALA A 27 -1.38 3.61 -6.32
C ALA A 27 0.00 3.09 -5.90
N THR A 28 0.11 1.82 -5.51
CA THR A 28 1.41 1.19 -5.21
C THR A 28 2.30 1.12 -6.44
N PHE A 29 1.75 0.79 -7.61
CA PHE A 29 2.51 0.84 -8.87
C PHE A 29 3.00 2.24 -9.21
N ALA A 30 2.14 3.25 -9.04
CA ALA A 30 2.53 4.64 -9.26
C ALA A 30 3.73 5.04 -8.38
N GLU A 31 3.75 4.66 -7.10
CA GLU A 31 4.89 4.92 -6.20
C GLU A 31 6.17 4.19 -6.66
N LEU A 32 6.05 2.95 -7.13
CA LEU A 32 7.19 2.17 -7.62
C LEU A 32 7.77 2.76 -8.92
N HIS A 33 6.94 3.12 -9.88
CA HIS A 33 7.37 3.81 -11.11
C HIS A 33 8.08 5.12 -10.78
N PHE A 34 7.47 5.95 -9.93
CA PHE A 34 8.11 7.20 -9.46
C PHE A 34 9.47 6.92 -8.83
N GLY A 35 9.55 5.92 -7.94
CA GLY A 35 10.79 5.47 -7.31
C GLY A 35 11.88 5.10 -8.32
N VAL A 36 11.55 4.42 -9.41
CA VAL A 36 12.52 4.10 -10.48
C VAL A 36 13.02 5.38 -11.15
N LEU A 37 12.12 6.30 -11.49
CA LEU A 37 12.45 7.52 -12.23
C LEU A 37 13.35 8.47 -11.43
N VAL A 38 13.09 8.64 -10.13
CA VAL A 38 13.83 9.57 -9.26
C VAL A 38 15.10 8.98 -8.64
N ALA A 39 15.47 7.74 -8.96
CA ALA A 39 16.72 7.14 -8.47
C ALA A 39 17.94 7.96 -8.95
N ARG A 40 18.89 8.23 -8.04
CA ARG A 40 20.06 9.09 -8.30
C ARG A 40 21.27 8.35 -8.87
N ASP A 41 21.31 7.03 -8.70
CA ASP A 41 22.40 6.17 -9.15
C ASP A 41 21.87 4.91 -9.84
N ASP A 42 22.68 4.37 -10.75
CA ASP A 42 22.27 3.24 -11.61
C ASP A 42 22.05 1.95 -10.83
N ARG A 43 22.77 1.75 -9.73
CA ARG A 43 22.61 0.55 -8.89
C ARG A 43 21.24 0.56 -8.22
N THR A 44 20.84 1.69 -7.63
CA THR A 44 19.51 1.87 -7.04
C THR A 44 18.41 1.78 -8.09
N ARG A 45 18.60 2.41 -9.26
CA ARG A 45 17.63 2.34 -10.37
C ARG A 45 17.40 0.91 -10.84
N ALA A 46 18.48 0.16 -11.08
CA ALA A 46 18.40 -1.24 -11.50
C ALA A 46 17.71 -2.12 -10.45
N ALA A 47 17.98 -1.91 -9.16
CA ALA A 47 17.31 -2.64 -8.08
C ALA A 47 15.79 -2.34 -8.02
N ARG A 48 15.40 -1.07 -8.15
CA ARG A 48 13.98 -0.65 -8.18
C ARG A 48 13.25 -1.18 -9.41
N LEU A 49 13.89 -1.12 -10.59
CA LEU A 49 13.31 -1.62 -11.84
C LEU A 49 13.08 -3.14 -11.77
N ARG A 50 14.07 -3.91 -11.29
CA ARG A 50 13.90 -5.35 -11.09
C ARG A 50 12.70 -5.69 -10.19
N ARG A 51 12.51 -4.92 -9.11
CA ARG A 51 11.36 -5.10 -8.22
C ARG A 51 10.04 -4.76 -8.92
N LEU A 52 9.97 -3.64 -9.62
CA LEU A 52 8.78 -3.22 -10.36
C LEU A 52 8.38 -4.30 -11.37
N THR A 53 9.31 -4.75 -12.22
CA THR A 53 9.05 -5.80 -13.22
C THR A 53 8.62 -7.13 -12.60
N ALA A 54 9.20 -7.50 -11.45
CA ALA A 54 8.76 -8.71 -10.74
C ALA A 54 7.33 -8.60 -10.22
N LEU A 55 6.90 -7.41 -9.78
CA LEU A 55 5.55 -7.15 -9.30
C LEU A 55 4.54 -7.05 -10.45
N GLU A 56 4.88 -6.39 -11.56
CA GLU A 56 4.07 -6.33 -12.80
C GLU A 56 3.76 -7.71 -13.38
N ARG A 57 4.69 -8.67 -13.24
CA ARG A 57 4.46 -10.05 -13.67
C ARG A 57 3.58 -10.85 -12.71
N ARG A 58 3.52 -10.44 -11.44
CA ARG A 58 2.84 -11.20 -10.38
C ARG A 58 1.43 -10.70 -10.12
N PHE A 59 1.19 -9.41 -10.29
CA PHE A 59 -0.06 -8.77 -9.90
C PHE A 59 -0.68 -8.01 -11.06
N ASP A 60 -2.00 -8.16 -11.19
CA ASP A 60 -2.84 -7.19 -11.87
C ASP A 60 -3.35 -6.19 -10.81
N PRO A 61 -2.85 -4.93 -10.80
CA PRO A 61 -3.16 -3.98 -9.74
C PRO A 61 -4.62 -3.53 -9.78
N LEU A 62 -5.25 -3.46 -8.61
CA LEU A 62 -6.61 -2.96 -8.45
C LEU A 62 -6.67 -1.48 -8.86
N PRO A 63 -7.62 -1.08 -9.74
CA PRO A 63 -7.70 0.28 -10.24
C PRO A 63 -8.18 1.26 -9.17
N VAL A 64 -7.91 2.55 -9.37
CA VAL A 64 -8.58 3.62 -8.63
C VAL A 64 -9.83 4.00 -9.41
N ASP A 65 -10.96 3.42 -9.03
CA ASP A 65 -12.27 3.62 -9.64
C ASP A 65 -13.21 4.42 -8.70
N ASP A 66 -14.49 4.51 -9.06
CA ASP A 66 -15.49 5.26 -8.29
C ASP A 66 -15.68 4.70 -6.87
N ALA A 67 -15.58 3.38 -6.68
CA ALA A 67 -15.71 2.76 -5.36
C ALA A 67 -14.49 3.10 -4.47
N VAL A 68 -13.29 3.09 -5.05
CA VAL A 68 -12.07 3.54 -4.37
C VAL A 68 -12.15 5.04 -4.06
N ALA A 69 -12.69 5.86 -4.97
CA ALA A 69 -12.86 7.30 -4.76
C ALA A 69 -13.82 7.61 -3.61
N ALA A 70 -14.97 6.92 -3.54
CA ALA A 70 -15.92 7.05 -2.44
C ALA A 70 -15.28 6.63 -1.10
N SER A 71 -14.57 5.50 -1.10
CA SER A 71 -13.83 5.02 0.08
C SER A 71 -12.77 6.02 0.54
N TYR A 72 -12.00 6.58 -0.38
CA TYR A 72 -10.99 7.59 -0.09
C TYR A 72 -11.58 8.81 0.64
N GLY A 73 -12.77 9.28 0.23
CA GLY A 73 -13.49 10.34 0.92
C GLY A 73 -13.80 10.01 2.39
N GLN A 74 -14.26 8.79 2.67
CA GLN A 74 -14.57 8.34 4.03
C GLN A 74 -13.31 8.26 4.90
N LEU A 75 -12.26 7.60 4.39
CA LEU A 75 -10.99 7.43 5.08
C LEU A 75 -10.29 8.76 5.36
N THR A 76 -10.26 9.66 4.37
CA THR A 76 -9.64 10.99 4.55
C THR A 76 -10.40 11.85 5.56
N ALA A 77 -11.73 11.79 5.57
CA ALA A 77 -12.56 12.46 6.57
C ALA A 77 -12.29 11.88 7.98
N ALA A 78 -12.13 10.56 8.09
CA ALA A 78 -11.78 9.92 9.36
C ALA A 78 -10.40 10.35 9.87
N VAL A 79 -9.39 10.38 9.00
CA VAL A 79 -8.06 10.90 9.36
C VAL A 79 -8.11 12.37 9.75
N ALA A 80 -8.86 13.21 9.03
CA ALA A 80 -8.99 14.63 9.35
C ALA A 80 -9.57 14.87 10.75
N ARG A 81 -10.53 14.03 11.19
CA ARG A 81 -11.10 14.10 12.55
C ARG A 81 -10.09 13.79 13.65
N THR A 82 -8.99 13.11 13.36
CA THR A 82 -7.91 12.85 14.32
C THR A 82 -6.88 14.00 14.43
N GLY A 83 -7.08 15.10 13.70
CA GLY A 83 -6.16 16.25 13.68
C GLY A 83 -4.91 16.04 12.80
N ARG A 84 -4.81 14.91 12.09
CA ARG A 84 -3.73 14.63 11.12
C ARG A 84 -4.03 15.27 9.77
N GLN A 85 -2.99 15.58 8.99
CA GLN A 85 -3.11 16.17 7.65
C GLN A 85 -3.21 15.09 6.56
N PRO A 86 -4.38 14.89 5.91
CA PRO A 86 -4.56 13.82 4.93
C PRO A 86 -3.70 14.00 3.66
N ARG A 87 -3.45 15.25 3.25
CA ARG A 87 -2.71 15.57 2.01
C ARG A 87 -1.29 15.01 1.99
N ALA A 88 -0.62 14.96 3.15
CA ALA A 88 0.72 14.39 3.28
C ALA A 88 0.75 12.86 3.06
N ARG A 89 -0.42 12.22 3.02
CA ARG A 89 -0.62 10.76 3.02
C ARG A 89 -1.56 10.30 1.90
N THR A 90 -1.68 11.10 0.83
CA THR A 90 -2.62 10.83 -0.27
C THR A 90 -2.45 9.41 -0.86
N MET A 91 -1.21 8.97 -1.12
CA MET A 91 -0.96 7.62 -1.64
C MET A 91 -1.29 6.52 -0.63
N ASP A 92 -0.83 6.67 0.62
CA ASP A 92 -1.14 5.73 1.71
C ASP A 92 -2.68 5.57 1.87
N LEU A 93 -3.42 6.67 1.78
CA LEU A 93 -4.89 6.68 1.89
C LEU A 93 -5.59 6.13 0.65
N LEU A 94 -5.06 6.30 -0.56
CA LEU A 94 -5.57 5.65 -1.76
C LEU A 94 -5.39 4.12 -1.70
N ILE A 95 -4.26 3.66 -1.18
CA ILE A 95 -4.01 2.22 -0.97
C ILE A 95 -4.99 1.67 0.08
N ALA A 96 -5.19 2.38 1.20
CA ALA A 96 -6.16 1.99 2.22
C ALA A 96 -7.61 2.02 1.69
N ALA A 97 -7.95 3.01 0.86
CA ALA A 97 -9.24 3.09 0.18
C ALA A 97 -9.46 1.95 -0.81
N THR A 98 -8.40 1.50 -1.49
CA THR A 98 -8.45 0.32 -2.35
C THR A 98 -8.77 -0.93 -1.52
N ALA A 99 -8.15 -1.08 -0.35
CA ALA A 99 -8.44 -2.20 0.55
C ALA A 99 -9.91 -2.16 1.04
N HIS A 100 -10.37 -1.00 1.48
CA HIS A 100 -11.76 -0.78 1.93
C HIS A 100 -12.79 -1.08 0.83
N ALA A 101 -12.60 -0.54 -0.38
CA ALA A 101 -13.53 -0.72 -1.50
C ALA A 101 -13.67 -2.19 -1.97
N HIS A 102 -12.72 -3.04 -1.62
CA HIS A 102 -12.68 -4.44 -2.03
C HIS A 102 -12.87 -5.42 -0.85
N ASP A 103 -13.41 -4.96 0.29
CA ASP A 103 -13.60 -5.74 1.50
C ASP A 103 -12.34 -6.54 1.90
N ALA A 104 -11.18 -5.89 1.74
CA ALA A 104 -9.87 -6.48 1.94
C ALA A 104 -9.19 -5.85 3.15
N ARG A 105 -8.39 -6.65 3.85
CA ARG A 105 -7.46 -6.13 4.86
C ARG A 105 -6.27 -5.45 4.22
N LEU A 106 -5.73 -4.44 4.90
CA LEU A 106 -4.54 -3.72 4.48
C LEU A 106 -3.31 -4.24 5.25
N TYR A 107 -2.39 -4.88 4.54
CA TYR A 107 -1.10 -5.25 5.08
C TYR A 107 -0.12 -4.09 4.96
N THR A 108 0.44 -3.62 6.08
CA THR A 108 1.38 -2.49 6.07
C THR A 108 2.49 -2.64 7.09
N ARG A 109 3.68 -2.13 6.75
CA ARG A 109 4.78 -1.93 7.71
C ARG A 109 4.69 -0.60 8.48
N ASN A 110 3.74 0.26 8.12
CA ASN A 110 3.60 1.61 8.65
C ASN A 110 2.24 1.81 9.34
N ALA A 111 1.74 0.81 10.08
CA ALA A 111 0.38 0.84 10.66
C ALA A 111 0.10 2.10 11.49
N ARG A 112 1.11 2.63 12.20
CA ARG A 112 1.02 3.89 12.97
C ARG A 112 0.65 5.12 12.13
N ASP A 113 0.94 5.11 10.83
CA ASP A 113 0.65 6.22 9.92
C ASP A 113 -0.84 6.24 9.53
N LEU A 114 -1.55 5.14 9.78
CA LEU A 114 -2.95 4.91 9.44
C LEU A 114 -3.87 4.88 10.68
N VAL A 115 -3.53 5.65 11.73
CA VAL A 115 -4.43 5.78 12.88
C VAL A 115 -5.64 6.64 12.50
N GLY A 116 -6.82 6.21 12.91
CA GLY A 116 -8.10 6.88 12.69
C GLY A 116 -8.97 6.27 11.58
N ILE A 117 -8.58 5.13 11.01
CA ILE A 117 -9.32 4.44 9.93
C ILE A 117 -9.67 2.99 10.27
N GLU A 118 -9.38 2.55 11.50
CA GLU A 118 -9.50 1.16 11.94
C GLU A 118 -10.94 0.65 11.93
N ASP A 119 -11.92 1.54 12.11
CA ASP A 119 -13.35 1.21 12.03
C ASP A 119 -13.83 1.01 10.58
N LEU A 120 -13.02 1.42 9.59
CA LEU A 120 -13.35 1.31 8.17
C LEU A 120 -12.60 0.16 7.50
N VAL A 121 -11.32 -0.03 7.83
CA VAL A 121 -10.50 -1.07 7.19
C VAL A 121 -9.63 -1.79 8.22
N GLU A 122 -9.59 -3.13 8.11
CA GLU A 122 -8.70 -3.94 8.95
C GLU A 122 -7.24 -3.67 8.55
N VAL A 123 -6.49 -2.97 9.40
CA VAL A 123 -5.06 -2.72 9.21
C VAL A 123 -4.26 -3.80 9.93
N VAL A 124 -3.50 -4.59 9.17
CA VAL A 124 -2.65 -5.66 9.70
C VAL A 124 -1.17 -5.26 9.63
N PRO A 125 -0.52 -5.02 10.78
CA PRO A 125 0.91 -4.72 10.82
C PRO A 125 1.74 -5.91 10.32
N VAL A 126 2.73 -5.63 9.48
CA VAL A 126 3.67 -6.63 8.97
C VAL A 126 5.07 -6.37 9.56
N VAL A 127 5.67 -7.43 10.08
CA VAL A 127 7.07 -7.43 10.54
C VAL A 127 7.97 -8.13 9.52
N SER A 128 9.21 -7.68 9.41
CA SER A 128 10.22 -8.38 8.62
C SER A 128 10.54 -9.74 9.24
N GLU A 129 10.84 -10.75 8.42
CA GLU A 129 11.40 -11.99 8.95
C GLU A 129 12.74 -11.72 9.66
N LYS A 130 12.91 -12.29 10.85
CA LYS A 130 14.23 -12.38 11.47
C LYS A 130 15.07 -13.31 10.59
N ARG A 131 16.17 -12.80 10.03
CA ARG A 131 17.19 -13.68 9.45
C ARG A 131 17.76 -14.51 10.60
N GLY A 132 17.53 -15.82 10.54
CA GLY A 132 18.26 -16.80 11.35
C GLY A 132 19.72 -16.88 10.93
#